data_AF-A0A8D2NT49-F1
#
_entry.id   AF-A0A8D2NT49-F1
#
_cell.length_a   1.000
_cell.length_b   1.000
_cell.length_c   1.000
_cell.angle_alpha   90.00
_cell.angle_beta   90.00
_cell.angle_gamma   90.00
#
_symmetry.space_group_name_H-M   'P 1'
#
loop_
_entity.id
_entity.type
_entity.pdbx_description
1 polymer ?
#
loop_
_entity_poly.entity_id
_entity_poly.type
_entity_poly.pdbx_seq_one_letter_code
_entity_poly.pdbx_strand_id
1 'polypeptide(L)'
;MAVPPSTYPCRLLPLFLGLFQAALLLFFALFVTYDEPSAQAEDTSLVANQVYSTFPFFQDIQVMLVVGLGLLLTFLPRYGFSSLTHNFLLLNFSMQWALVLQGLLHHFHHGQIHLDLHKLLISEFAAVTVLISVGAILGRASPCQLLVMATCEIPIYLASEWVIVTCLGVLDVGGTITIHIFSCYFGLGVSKALFRATQQPLHPKESPTPSSDLMSLVGTLILWVFWPSFVAVLCQPGDAQHRAILNTLLAMSASSITTVVASSLLERDGKLSPGHLQNGSLAGGVAIGVVADMAMPPVAALSIGLSLSERHHPQCPPRPSAPDSSAHSGQHLEEAASPGHSYRKGTLYPLPAVWNCSSRETAPRQRSLQGSDNPSWAIHPPGQFAKESASCFLPLAQK
;
A
#
# COMPACT_ATOMS: atom_id res chain seq x y z
N MET A 1 5.06 41.10 -24.39
CA MET A 1 4.20 41.34 -23.21
C MET A 1 4.23 40.10 -22.35
N ALA A 2 4.84 40.18 -21.17
CA ALA A 2 4.76 39.12 -20.19
C ALA A 2 3.34 39.10 -19.62
N VAL A 3 2.67 37.96 -19.69
CA VAL A 3 1.39 37.74 -18.99
C VAL A 3 1.70 37.81 -17.49
N PRO A 4 1.05 38.68 -16.71
CA PRO A 4 1.27 38.71 -15.26
C PRO A 4 0.87 37.35 -14.66
N PRO A 5 1.56 36.86 -13.63
CA PRO A 5 1.17 35.62 -12.97
C PRO A 5 -0.24 35.77 -12.43
N SER A 6 -1.13 34.86 -12.83
CA SER A 6 -2.50 34.78 -12.30
C SER A 6 -2.46 34.68 -10.78
N THR A 7 -3.01 35.68 -10.11
CA THR A 7 -3.04 35.85 -8.65
C THR A 7 -4.07 34.95 -7.93
N TYR A 8 -4.71 34.01 -8.64
CA TYR A 8 -5.90 33.30 -8.13
C TYR A 8 -5.82 31.75 -7.97
N PRO A 9 -4.71 31.14 -7.51
CA PRO A 9 -4.80 29.77 -6.95
C PRO A 9 -4.49 29.69 -5.44
N CYS A 10 -3.93 30.72 -4.80
CA CYS A 10 -3.37 30.59 -3.45
C CYS A 10 -4.41 30.49 -2.31
N ARG A 11 -5.68 30.91 -2.54
CA ARG A 11 -6.72 30.95 -1.50
C ARG A 11 -7.75 29.82 -1.57
N LEU A 12 -7.84 29.09 -2.68
CA LEU A 12 -8.91 28.11 -2.88
C LEU A 12 -8.73 26.87 -1.99
N LEU A 13 -7.52 26.33 -1.95
CA LEU A 13 -7.19 25.15 -1.13
C LEU A 13 -7.43 25.38 0.37
N PRO A 14 -6.86 26.43 1.02
CA PRO A 14 -7.10 26.66 2.44
C PRO A 14 -8.56 26.99 2.75
N LEU A 15 -9.27 27.67 1.84
CA LEU A 15 -10.70 27.93 2.01
C LEU A 15 -11.50 26.62 1.97
N PHE A 16 -11.26 25.77 0.98
CA PHE A 16 -11.95 24.48 0.83
C PHE A 16 -11.72 23.60 2.06
N LEU A 17 -10.47 23.43 2.49
CA LEU A 17 -10.12 22.62 3.65
C LEU A 17 -10.69 23.22 4.95
N GLY A 18 -10.65 24.55 5.10
CA GLY A 18 -11.21 25.24 6.26
C GLY A 18 -12.74 25.06 6.35
N LEU A 19 -13.45 25.21 5.24
CA LEU A 19 -14.90 24.99 5.18
C LEU A 19 -15.26 23.51 5.43
N PHE A 20 -14.51 22.59 4.83
CA PHE A 20 -14.68 21.15 5.06
C PHE A 20 -14.49 20.80 6.54
N GLN A 21 -13.40 21.27 7.17
CA GLN A 21 -13.15 21.00 8.58
C GLN A 21 -14.20 21.65 9.49
N ALA A 22 -14.66 22.87 9.19
CA ALA A 22 -15.73 23.52 9.94
C ALA A 22 -17.06 22.73 9.85
N ALA A 23 -17.40 22.24 8.65
CA ALA A 23 -18.59 21.41 8.45
C ALA A 23 -18.47 20.07 9.20
N LEU A 24 -17.29 19.44 9.17
CA LEU A 24 -17.02 18.22 9.93
C LEU A 24 -17.13 18.45 11.44
N LEU A 25 -16.53 19.52 11.96
CA LEU A 25 -16.62 19.85 13.39
C LEU A 25 -18.06 20.03 13.84
N LEU A 26 -18.88 20.74 13.04
CA LEU A 26 -20.30 20.89 13.30
C LEU A 26 -21.02 19.54 13.26
N PHE A 27 -20.73 18.70 12.26
CA PHE A 27 -21.34 17.37 12.14
C PHE A 27 -21.00 16.49 13.34
N PHE A 28 -19.73 16.40 13.73
CA PHE A 28 -19.28 15.61 14.87
C PHE A 28 -19.89 16.12 16.17
N ALA A 29 -19.94 17.43 16.38
CA ALA A 29 -20.53 18.02 17.58
C ALA A 29 -22.04 17.73 17.73
N LEU A 30 -22.76 17.55 16.62
CA LEU A 30 -24.20 17.33 16.62
C LEU A 30 -24.58 15.84 16.59
N PHE A 31 -23.80 15.00 15.91
CA PHE A 31 -24.20 13.65 15.55
C PHE A 31 -23.25 12.55 15.98
N VAL A 32 -22.04 12.84 16.47
CA VAL A 32 -21.05 11.80 16.81
C VAL A 32 -20.79 11.77 18.31
N THR A 33 -20.92 10.58 18.91
CA THR A 33 -20.59 10.29 20.30
C THR A 33 -19.57 9.15 20.35
N TYR A 34 -18.84 9.00 21.45
CA TYR A 34 -18.04 7.78 21.64
C TYR A 34 -18.96 6.62 22.01
N ASP A 35 -18.56 5.42 21.62
CA ASP A 35 -19.22 4.22 22.12
C ASP A 35 -18.91 4.06 23.62
N GLU A 36 -19.90 4.27 24.47
CA GLU A 36 -19.77 4.18 25.92
C GLU A 36 -20.14 2.76 26.36
N PRO A 37 -19.24 1.99 26.99
CA PRO A 37 -19.60 0.71 27.55
C PRO A 37 -20.70 0.89 28.60
N SER A 38 -21.70 0.00 28.60
CA SER A 38 -22.64 -0.10 29.72
C SER A 38 -21.86 -0.21 31.03
N ALA A 39 -22.35 0.43 32.09
CA ALA A 39 -21.67 0.54 33.39
C ALA A 39 -21.49 -0.80 34.15
N GLN A 40 -21.58 -1.94 33.46
CA GLN A 40 -21.35 -3.27 33.99
C GLN A 40 -19.86 -3.65 33.85
N ALA A 41 -19.28 -4.17 34.93
CA ALA A 41 -17.85 -4.51 34.99
C ALA A 41 -17.41 -5.58 33.96
N GLU A 42 -18.33 -6.45 33.54
CA GLU A 42 -18.08 -7.45 32.49
C GLU A 42 -17.87 -6.79 31.12
N ASP A 43 -18.68 -5.77 30.78
CA ASP A 43 -18.57 -5.02 29.53
C ASP A 43 -17.26 -4.21 29.47
N THR A 44 -16.83 -3.63 30.59
CA THR A 44 -15.53 -2.93 30.66
C THR A 44 -14.35 -3.86 30.34
N SER A 45 -14.41 -5.10 30.82
CA SER A 45 -13.35 -6.09 30.55
C SER A 45 -13.35 -6.55 29.09
N LEU A 46 -14.53 -6.66 28.46
CA LEU A 46 -14.69 -7.02 27.06
C LEU A 46 -14.20 -5.91 26.12
N VAL A 47 -14.56 -4.65 26.39
CA VAL A 47 -14.08 -3.50 25.62
C VAL A 47 -12.56 -3.34 25.74
N ALA A 48 -12.01 -3.50 26.94
CA ALA A 48 -10.56 -3.49 27.14
C ALA A 48 -9.89 -4.59 26.29
N ASN A 49 -10.41 -5.81 26.33
CA ASN A 49 -9.89 -6.93 25.54
C ASN A 49 -9.96 -6.69 24.03
N GLN A 50 -11.03 -6.07 23.53
CA GLN A 50 -11.16 -5.70 22.11
C GLN A 50 -10.16 -4.62 21.68
N VAL A 51 -9.94 -3.60 22.51
CA VAL A 51 -8.92 -2.59 22.24
C VAL A 51 -7.54 -3.23 22.24
N TYR A 52 -7.22 -4.08 23.22
CA TYR A 52 -5.93 -4.78 23.28
C TYR A 52 -5.70 -5.72 22.08
N SER A 53 -6.76 -6.34 21.54
CA SER A 53 -6.62 -7.22 20.37
C SER A 53 -6.47 -6.45 19.06
N THR A 54 -7.22 -5.35 18.88
CA THR A 54 -7.34 -4.67 17.58
C THR A 54 -6.36 -3.51 17.42
N PHE A 55 -5.99 -2.84 18.51
CA PHE A 55 -5.10 -1.68 18.46
C PHE A 55 -3.72 -1.97 17.83
N PRO A 56 -3.06 -3.13 18.06
CA PRO A 56 -1.81 -3.45 17.36
C PRO A 56 -1.98 -3.50 15.84
N PHE A 57 -3.04 -4.15 15.33
CA PHE A 57 -3.34 -4.17 13.89
C PHE A 57 -3.60 -2.77 13.36
N PHE A 58 -4.33 -1.95 14.11
CA PHE A 58 -4.57 -0.55 13.76
C PHE A 58 -3.25 0.22 13.65
N GLN A 59 -2.32 0.08 14.60
CA GLN A 59 -1.01 0.74 14.53
C GLN A 59 -0.21 0.31 13.30
N ASP A 60 -0.20 -0.98 12.99
CA ASP A 60 0.47 -1.52 11.80
C ASP A 60 -0.10 -0.89 10.52
N ILE A 61 -1.43 -0.82 10.40
CA ILE A 61 -2.12 -0.19 9.27
C ILE A 61 -1.79 1.30 9.19
N GLN A 62 -1.75 2.02 10.31
CA GLN A 62 -1.35 3.43 10.29
C GLN A 62 0.08 3.65 9.79
N VAL A 63 1.01 2.75 10.15
CA VAL A 63 2.38 2.81 9.62
C VAL A 63 2.38 2.50 8.12
N MET A 64 1.56 1.54 7.65
CA MET A 64 1.40 1.25 6.22
C MET A 64 0.88 2.47 5.45
N LEU A 65 -0.17 3.13 5.93
CA LEU A 65 -0.85 4.20 5.18
C LEU A 65 -0.06 5.51 5.20
N VAL A 66 0.45 5.91 6.36
CA VAL A 66 1.15 7.19 6.51
C VAL A 66 2.57 7.09 5.97
N VAL A 67 3.31 6.05 6.36
CA VAL A 67 4.74 5.93 6.06
C VAL A 67 4.97 5.02 4.86
N GLY A 68 4.43 3.80 4.88
CA GLY A 68 4.66 2.80 3.82
C GLY A 68 4.26 3.32 2.43
N LEU A 69 2.98 3.64 2.25
CA LEU A 69 2.44 4.13 0.99
C LEU A 69 2.97 5.52 0.63
N GLY A 70 3.11 6.40 1.63
CA GLY A 70 3.70 7.73 1.43
C GLY A 70 5.11 7.66 0.84
N LEU A 71 5.98 6.79 1.40
CA LEU A 71 7.33 6.58 0.92
C LEU A 71 7.37 5.80 -0.41
N LEU A 72 6.53 4.78 -0.60
CA LEU A 72 6.45 4.00 -1.85
C LEU A 72 6.27 4.94 -3.06
N LEU A 73 5.40 5.94 -2.95
CA LEU A 73 5.08 6.88 -4.02
C LEU A 73 6.19 7.93 -4.26
N THR A 74 7.30 7.91 -3.52
CA THR A 74 8.42 8.86 -3.69
C THR A 74 9.39 8.52 -4.83
N PHE A 75 9.14 7.44 -5.59
CA PHE A 75 10.01 7.04 -6.71
C PHE A 75 10.22 8.17 -7.73
N LEU A 76 9.28 9.12 -7.83
CA LEU A 76 9.41 10.37 -8.60
C LEU A 76 10.33 11.38 -7.88
N PRO A 77 11.56 11.60 -8.38
CA PRO A 77 12.63 12.29 -7.63
C PRO A 77 12.32 13.76 -7.33
N ARG A 78 11.52 14.42 -8.16
CA ARG A 78 11.13 15.84 -7.98
C ARG A 78 9.74 16.01 -7.39
N TYR A 79 9.06 14.91 -7.04
CA TYR A 79 7.72 14.92 -6.48
C TYR A 79 7.63 14.23 -5.11
N GLY A 80 8.73 13.69 -4.56
CA GLY A 80 8.71 12.96 -3.28
C GLY A 80 8.07 13.73 -2.11
N PHE A 81 8.41 15.01 -1.93
CA PHE A 81 7.81 15.83 -0.86
C PHE A 81 6.30 16.04 -1.05
N SER A 82 5.89 16.34 -2.29
CA SER A 82 4.49 16.45 -2.67
C SER A 82 3.75 15.13 -2.47
N SER A 83 4.40 14.02 -2.80
CA SER A 83 3.84 12.67 -2.64
C SER A 83 3.51 12.38 -1.18
N LEU A 84 4.45 12.56 -0.26
CA LEU A 84 4.20 12.37 1.18
C LEU A 84 3.09 13.31 1.67
N THR A 85 3.18 14.58 1.32
CA THR A 85 2.24 15.60 1.80
C THR A 85 0.82 15.35 1.29
N HIS A 86 0.68 15.02 0.00
CA HIS A 86 -0.61 14.70 -0.59
C HIS A 86 -1.17 13.38 -0.05
N ASN A 87 -0.34 12.36 0.14
CA ASN A 87 -0.76 11.10 0.76
C ASN A 87 -1.32 11.34 2.17
N PHE A 88 -0.59 12.09 3.00
CA PHE A 88 -1.03 12.42 4.35
C PHE A 88 -2.31 13.28 4.36
N LEU A 89 -2.39 14.29 3.48
CA LEU A 89 -3.59 15.13 3.34
C LEU A 89 -4.81 14.30 2.93
N LEU A 90 -4.67 13.46 1.91
CA LEU A 90 -5.75 12.66 1.36
C LEU A 90 -6.20 11.56 2.32
N LEU A 91 -5.28 10.95 3.06
CA LEU A 91 -5.63 9.98 4.11
C LEU A 91 -6.57 10.63 5.13
N ASN A 92 -6.15 11.76 5.71
CA ASN A 92 -6.93 12.46 6.74
C ASN A 92 -8.25 13.01 6.21
N PHE A 93 -8.26 13.57 4.99
CA PHE A 93 -9.46 14.07 4.35
C PHE A 93 -10.46 12.94 4.07
N SER A 94 -10.00 11.88 3.41
CA SER A 94 -10.86 10.80 2.92
C SER A 94 -11.40 9.94 4.06
N MET A 95 -10.61 9.70 5.11
CA MET A 95 -11.06 9.01 6.32
C MET A 95 -12.19 9.78 7.01
N GLN A 96 -12.03 11.10 7.22
CA GLN A 96 -13.08 11.91 7.84
C GLN A 96 -14.33 11.98 6.95
N TRP A 97 -14.15 12.05 5.62
CA TRP A 97 -15.27 12.04 4.69
C TRP A 97 -16.03 10.70 4.70
N ALA A 98 -15.30 9.59 4.72
CA ALA A 98 -15.86 8.25 4.83
C ALA A 98 -16.63 8.05 6.14
N LEU A 99 -16.09 8.49 7.28
CA LEU A 99 -16.78 8.44 8.59
C LEU A 99 -18.16 9.10 8.54
N VAL A 100 -18.25 10.29 7.94
CA VAL A 100 -19.52 11.00 7.81
C VAL A 100 -20.51 10.22 6.94
N LEU A 101 -20.07 9.76 5.77
CA LEU A 101 -20.94 9.05 4.83
C LEU A 101 -21.41 7.70 5.40
N GLN A 102 -20.52 6.92 5.99
CA GLN A 102 -20.87 5.65 6.64
C GLN A 102 -21.79 5.86 7.84
N GLY A 103 -21.55 6.92 8.62
CA GLY A 103 -22.40 7.33 9.73
C GLY A 103 -23.82 7.68 9.29
N LEU A 104 -23.95 8.47 8.22
CA LEU A 104 -25.24 8.86 7.64
C LEU A 104 -26.00 7.70 7.01
N LEU A 105 -25.31 6.76 6.36
CA LEU A 105 -25.93 5.69 5.58
C LEU A 105 -26.28 4.45 6.42
N HIS A 106 -25.43 4.07 7.37
CA HIS A 106 -25.50 2.75 8.01
C HIS A 106 -25.67 2.80 9.54
N HIS A 107 -25.30 3.91 10.18
CA HIS A 107 -25.18 3.96 11.64
C HIS A 107 -26.02 5.06 12.28
N PHE A 108 -27.04 5.56 11.58
CA PHE A 108 -27.95 6.57 12.08
C PHE A 108 -29.03 5.95 12.99
N HIS A 109 -28.61 5.37 14.11
CA HIS A 109 -29.52 4.84 15.13
C HIS A 109 -29.79 5.91 16.18
N HIS A 110 -31.07 6.25 16.39
CA HIS A 110 -31.52 7.27 17.35
C HIS A 110 -30.92 8.68 17.16
N GLY A 111 -30.43 8.99 15.95
CA GLY A 111 -29.86 10.29 15.63
C GLY A 111 -28.41 10.50 16.05
N GLN A 112 -27.70 9.44 16.48
CA GLN A 112 -26.29 9.51 16.86
C GLN A 112 -25.45 8.38 16.24
N ILE A 113 -24.22 8.71 15.89
CA ILE A 113 -23.18 7.81 15.36
C ILE A 113 -22.20 7.54 16.50
N HIS A 114 -22.14 6.29 16.95
CA HIS A 114 -21.21 5.88 18.01
C HIS A 114 -19.86 5.54 17.39
N LEU A 115 -18.82 6.29 17.71
CA LEU A 115 -17.47 6.10 17.18
C LEU A 115 -16.71 5.07 18.00
N ASP A 116 -16.18 4.07 17.30
CA ASP A 116 -15.27 3.05 17.84
C ASP A 116 -14.08 2.85 16.89
N LEU A 117 -13.10 2.03 17.31
CA LEU A 117 -11.90 1.75 16.52
C LEU A 117 -12.21 0.99 15.22
N HIS A 118 -13.27 0.18 15.19
CA HIS A 118 -13.65 -0.61 14.03
C HIS A 118 -14.23 0.27 12.91
N LYS A 119 -15.12 1.21 13.25
CA LYS A 119 -15.65 2.21 12.30
C LYS A 119 -14.54 3.12 11.76
N LEU A 120 -13.55 3.44 12.59
CA LEU A 120 -12.36 4.17 12.15
C LEU A 120 -11.56 3.36 11.12
N LEU A 121 -11.29 2.07 11.39
CA LEU A 121 -10.60 1.17 10.46
C LEU A 121 -11.34 1.03 9.11
N ILE A 122 -12.66 0.84 9.11
CA ILE A 122 -13.45 0.77 7.87
C ILE A 122 -13.35 2.09 7.09
N SER A 123 -13.34 3.23 7.78
CA SER A 123 -13.16 4.54 7.14
C SER A 123 -11.75 4.73 6.60
N GLU A 124 -10.73 4.17 7.24
CA GLU A 124 -9.37 4.13 6.72
C GLU A 124 -9.28 3.27 5.45
N PHE A 125 -9.96 2.12 5.37
CA PHE A 125 -10.01 1.32 4.14
C PHE A 125 -10.66 2.05 2.96
N ALA A 126 -11.72 2.82 3.21
CA ALA A 126 -12.25 3.73 2.19
C ALA A 126 -11.19 4.79 1.78
N ALA A 127 -10.43 5.34 2.73
CA ALA A 127 -9.35 6.27 2.42
C ALA A 127 -8.22 5.61 1.60
N VAL A 128 -7.89 4.34 1.87
CA VAL A 128 -6.88 3.58 1.11
C VAL A 128 -7.23 3.52 -0.37
N THR A 129 -8.53 3.42 -0.72
CA THR A 129 -8.93 3.34 -2.14
C THR A 129 -8.47 4.57 -2.90
N VAL A 130 -8.69 5.75 -2.32
CA VAL A 130 -8.26 7.04 -2.87
C VAL A 130 -6.75 7.07 -3.02
N LEU A 131 -5.99 6.63 -2.01
CA LEU A 131 -4.53 6.65 -2.05
C LEU A 131 -3.98 5.75 -3.17
N ILE A 132 -4.58 4.58 -3.40
CA ILE A 132 -4.24 3.69 -4.52
C ILE A 132 -4.59 4.34 -5.86
N SER A 133 -5.81 4.88 -5.99
CA SER A 133 -6.29 5.53 -7.21
C SER A 133 -5.41 6.72 -7.61
N VAL A 134 -4.90 7.49 -6.64
CA VAL A 134 -3.98 8.61 -6.88
C VAL A 134 -2.65 8.15 -7.50
N GLY A 135 -2.22 6.91 -7.26
CA GLY A 135 -1.05 6.34 -7.93
C GLY A 135 -1.12 6.43 -9.46
N ALA A 136 -2.32 6.31 -10.06
CA ALA A 136 -2.53 6.37 -11.51
C ALA A 136 -2.42 7.79 -12.11
N ILE A 137 -2.47 8.83 -11.28
CA ILE A 137 -2.41 10.24 -11.67
C ILE A 137 -1.32 11.03 -10.91
N LEU A 138 -0.44 10.30 -10.22
CA LEU A 138 0.62 10.86 -9.38
C LEU A 138 1.49 11.83 -10.17
N GLY A 139 1.81 12.98 -9.59
CA GLY A 139 2.65 13.99 -10.24
C GLY A 139 1.96 14.82 -11.33
N ARG A 140 0.72 14.47 -11.72
CA ARG A 140 0.00 15.13 -12.82
C ARG A 140 -1.28 15.87 -12.40
N ALA A 141 -1.71 15.74 -11.15
CA ALA A 141 -2.84 16.45 -10.58
C ALA A 141 -2.43 17.41 -9.45
N SER A 142 -3.13 18.54 -9.36
CA SER A 142 -3.00 19.51 -8.27
C SER A 142 -3.69 19.01 -6.99
N PRO A 143 -3.32 19.52 -5.79
CA PRO A 143 -3.97 19.14 -4.53
C PRO A 143 -5.50 19.29 -4.56
N CYS A 144 -6.01 20.37 -5.18
CA CYS A 144 -7.45 20.58 -5.32
C CYS A 144 -8.11 19.52 -6.20
N GLN A 145 -7.48 19.10 -7.29
CA GLN A 145 -8.00 18.02 -8.15
C GLN A 145 -8.01 16.68 -7.42
N LEU A 146 -6.99 16.40 -6.60
CA LEU A 146 -6.94 15.20 -5.77
C LEU A 146 -8.07 15.18 -4.73
N LEU A 147 -8.36 16.33 -4.09
CA LEU A 147 -9.47 16.44 -3.14
C LEU A 147 -10.83 16.29 -3.80
N VAL A 148 -11.03 16.83 -5.01
CA VAL A 148 -12.25 16.61 -5.80
C VAL A 148 -12.42 15.13 -6.13
N MET A 149 -11.35 14.48 -6.59
CA MET A 149 -11.35 13.03 -6.84
C MET A 149 -11.73 12.24 -5.58
N ALA A 150 -11.10 12.50 -4.44
CA ALA A 150 -11.41 11.86 -3.17
C ALA A 150 -12.87 12.05 -2.75
N THR A 151 -13.40 13.27 -2.91
CA THR A 151 -14.79 13.60 -2.57
C THR A 151 -15.78 12.77 -3.38
N CYS A 152 -15.48 12.53 -4.67
CA CYS A 152 -16.31 11.72 -5.57
C CYS A 152 -16.10 10.22 -5.41
N GLU A 153 -14.86 9.78 -5.17
CA GLU A 153 -14.49 8.37 -5.11
C GLU A 153 -15.09 7.68 -3.89
N ILE A 154 -15.03 8.29 -2.70
CA ILE A 154 -15.51 7.67 -1.46
C ILE A 154 -16.99 7.24 -1.54
N PRO A 155 -17.95 8.08 -1.97
CA PRO A 155 -19.34 7.62 -2.16
C PRO A 155 -19.48 6.44 -3.14
N ILE A 156 -18.69 6.44 -4.23
CA ILE A 156 -18.73 5.39 -5.25
C ILE A 156 -18.14 4.08 -4.68
N TYR A 157 -17.06 4.18 -3.90
CA TYR A 157 -16.49 3.06 -3.16
C TYR A 157 -17.53 2.45 -2.21
N LEU A 158 -18.15 3.25 -1.35
CA LEU A 158 -19.14 2.76 -0.38
C LEU A 158 -20.32 2.07 -1.06
N ALA A 159 -20.82 2.65 -2.16
CA ALA A 159 -21.87 2.02 -2.94
C ALA A 159 -21.41 0.70 -3.58
N SER A 160 -20.18 0.64 -4.08
CA SER A 160 -19.61 -0.56 -4.71
C SER A 160 -19.36 -1.66 -3.69
N GLU A 161 -18.78 -1.33 -2.54
CA GLU A 161 -18.57 -2.23 -1.41
C GLU A 161 -19.91 -2.81 -0.92
N TRP A 162 -20.92 -1.96 -0.73
CA TRP A 162 -22.26 -2.42 -0.33
C TRP A 162 -22.84 -3.42 -1.34
N VAL A 163 -22.75 -3.14 -2.64
CA VAL A 163 -23.21 -4.08 -3.68
C VAL A 163 -22.43 -5.40 -3.63
N ILE A 164 -21.10 -5.34 -3.57
CA ILE A 164 -20.23 -6.52 -3.65
C ILE A 164 -20.38 -7.40 -2.41
N VAL A 165 -20.29 -6.81 -1.22
CA VAL A 165 -20.28 -7.55 0.04
C VAL A 165 -21.70 -7.86 0.49
N THR A 166 -22.60 -6.89 0.48
CA THR A 166 -23.96 -7.06 1.05
C THR A 166 -24.92 -7.68 0.05
N CYS A 167 -24.96 -7.21 -1.20
CA CYS A 167 -25.94 -7.69 -2.18
C CYS A 167 -25.50 -9.00 -2.86
N LEU A 168 -24.21 -9.14 -3.19
CA LEU A 168 -23.69 -10.31 -3.90
C LEU A 168 -23.10 -11.37 -2.96
N GLY A 169 -22.84 -11.04 -1.69
CA GLY A 169 -22.29 -11.97 -0.70
C GLY A 169 -20.84 -12.38 -0.99
N VAL A 170 -20.07 -11.52 -1.67
CA VAL A 170 -18.66 -11.80 -1.97
C VAL A 170 -17.83 -11.63 -0.69
N LEU A 171 -17.04 -12.66 -0.37
CA LEU A 171 -16.04 -12.60 0.68
C LEU A 171 -14.77 -11.97 0.12
N ASP A 172 -14.24 -10.95 0.78
CA ASP A 172 -13.04 -10.24 0.35
C ASP A 172 -12.29 -9.64 1.56
N VAL A 173 -11.77 -10.50 2.44
CA VAL A 173 -11.23 -10.09 3.75
C VAL A 173 -10.04 -9.12 3.65
N GLY A 174 -9.22 -9.27 2.62
CA GLY A 174 -8.08 -8.39 2.35
C GLY A 174 -8.37 -7.28 1.33
N GLY A 175 -9.61 -7.13 0.86
CA GLY A 175 -10.01 -6.08 -0.07
C GLY A 175 -9.38 -6.19 -1.46
N THR A 176 -9.05 -7.38 -1.95
CA THR A 176 -8.52 -7.57 -3.31
C THR A 176 -9.46 -6.98 -4.36
N ILE A 177 -10.76 -7.21 -4.22
CA ILE A 177 -11.81 -6.77 -5.13
C ILE A 177 -12.27 -5.36 -4.75
N THR A 178 -12.72 -5.19 -3.51
CA THR A 178 -13.38 -3.96 -3.03
C THR A 178 -12.41 -2.78 -2.91
N ILE A 179 -11.15 -3.02 -2.50
CA ILE A 179 -10.13 -1.99 -2.37
C ILE A 179 -9.25 -1.95 -3.62
N HIS A 180 -8.45 -2.98 -3.86
CA HIS A 180 -7.35 -2.89 -4.83
C HIS A 180 -7.83 -2.85 -6.29
N ILE A 181 -8.70 -3.78 -6.71
CA ILE A 181 -9.23 -3.81 -8.07
C ILE A 181 -10.09 -2.58 -8.35
N PHE A 182 -11.03 -2.25 -7.45
CA PHE A 182 -11.85 -1.04 -7.55
C PHE A 182 -11.00 0.20 -7.79
N SER A 183 -10.02 0.45 -6.91
CA SER A 183 -9.18 1.66 -6.94
C SER A 183 -8.28 1.72 -8.16
N CYS A 184 -7.69 0.57 -8.54
CA CYS A 184 -6.88 0.49 -9.75
C CYS A 184 -7.67 0.94 -10.98
N TYR A 185 -8.88 0.40 -11.17
CA TYR A 185 -9.70 0.77 -12.32
C TYR A 185 -10.30 2.17 -12.20
N PHE A 186 -10.65 2.61 -11.00
CA PHE A 186 -11.13 3.98 -10.77
C PHE A 186 -10.03 4.99 -11.13
N GLY A 187 -8.83 4.85 -10.57
CA GLY A 187 -7.68 5.68 -10.87
C GLY A 187 -7.29 5.68 -12.35
N LEU A 188 -7.30 4.52 -13.02
CA LEU A 188 -7.08 4.44 -14.47
C LEU A 188 -8.18 5.16 -15.27
N GLY A 189 -9.44 5.05 -14.83
CA GLY A 189 -10.57 5.80 -15.39
C GLY A 189 -10.37 7.31 -15.31
N VAL A 190 -9.98 7.81 -14.13
CA VAL A 190 -9.65 9.22 -13.89
C VAL A 190 -8.46 9.65 -14.74
N SER A 191 -7.39 8.86 -14.80
CA SER A 191 -6.19 9.13 -15.61
C SER A 191 -6.56 9.27 -17.09
N LYS A 192 -7.39 8.36 -17.61
CA LYS A 192 -7.89 8.42 -18.99
C LYS A 192 -8.77 9.65 -19.24
N ALA A 193 -9.64 10.00 -18.30
CA ALA A 193 -10.53 11.15 -18.42
C ALA A 193 -9.78 12.49 -18.39
N LEU A 194 -8.78 12.63 -17.52
CA LEU A 194 -8.03 13.87 -17.33
C LEU A 194 -6.95 14.09 -18.40
N PHE A 195 -6.24 13.04 -18.79
CA PHE A 195 -5.03 13.20 -19.61
C PHE A 195 -5.21 12.84 -21.08
N ARG A 196 -6.30 12.16 -21.45
CA ARG A 196 -6.60 11.65 -22.81
C ARG A 196 -5.45 10.78 -23.37
N ALA A 197 -5.71 9.94 -24.36
CA ALA A 197 -4.68 9.08 -24.95
C ALA A 197 -3.72 9.85 -25.88
N THR A 198 -3.07 10.90 -25.38
CA THR A 198 -1.92 11.49 -26.08
C THR A 198 -0.68 10.77 -25.59
N GLN A 199 -0.01 10.01 -26.48
CA GLN A 199 1.30 9.43 -26.20
C GLN A 199 2.31 10.58 -26.09
N GLN A 200 2.38 11.18 -24.91
CA GLN A 200 3.45 12.10 -24.61
C GLN A 200 4.70 11.28 -24.30
N PRO A 201 5.86 11.65 -24.87
CA PRO A 201 7.11 10.99 -24.54
C PRO A 201 7.36 11.07 -23.03
N LEU A 202 7.91 10.00 -22.44
CA LEU A 202 8.25 9.93 -21.01
C LEU A 202 9.05 11.16 -20.63
N HIS A 203 8.53 11.98 -19.71
CA HIS A 203 9.22 13.19 -19.30
C HIS A 203 10.44 12.78 -18.46
N PRO A 204 11.63 13.39 -18.61
CA PRO A 204 12.82 13.08 -17.79
C PRO A 204 12.65 13.23 -16.26
N LYS A 205 11.51 13.74 -15.80
CA LYS A 205 11.16 13.91 -14.38
C LYS A 205 10.36 12.72 -13.83
N GLU A 206 9.89 11.84 -14.71
CA GLU A 206 9.20 10.59 -14.39
C GLU A 206 10.19 9.44 -14.20
N SER A 207 11.46 9.64 -14.55
CA SER A 207 12.52 8.67 -14.32
C SER A 207 13.03 8.74 -12.87
N PRO A 208 13.07 7.61 -12.13
CA PRO A 208 13.63 7.55 -10.79
C PRO A 208 15.13 7.88 -10.72
N THR A 209 15.59 8.26 -9.54
CA THR A 209 17.00 8.32 -9.17
C THR A 209 17.31 7.26 -8.11
N PRO A 210 18.57 6.83 -7.94
CA PRO A 210 18.91 5.83 -6.92
C PRO A 210 18.45 6.18 -5.50
N SER A 211 18.48 7.48 -5.16
CA SER A 211 17.96 7.98 -3.88
C SER A 211 16.44 7.91 -3.74
N SER A 212 15.68 8.18 -4.82
CA SER A 212 14.22 8.12 -4.80
C SER A 212 13.74 6.67 -4.82
N ASP A 213 14.43 5.79 -5.55
CA ASP A 213 14.18 4.35 -5.53
C ASP A 213 14.47 3.73 -4.17
N LEU A 214 15.55 4.13 -3.51
CA LEU A 214 15.87 3.67 -2.15
C LEU A 214 14.75 4.05 -1.17
N MET A 215 14.27 5.30 -1.23
CA MET A 215 13.17 5.74 -0.37
C MET A 215 11.87 4.98 -0.65
N SER A 216 11.56 4.75 -1.92
CA SER A 216 10.41 3.94 -2.33
C SER A 216 10.51 2.47 -1.88
N LEU A 217 11.71 1.88 -1.93
CA LEU A 217 11.98 0.54 -1.41
C LEU A 217 11.81 0.47 0.12
N VAL A 218 12.18 1.51 0.88
CA VAL A 218 11.89 1.56 2.32
C VAL A 218 10.38 1.54 2.56
N GLY A 219 9.62 2.33 1.80
CA GLY A 219 8.14 2.28 1.83
C GLY A 219 7.58 0.89 1.50
N THR A 220 8.15 0.25 0.48
CA THR A 220 7.81 -1.13 0.08
C THR A 220 8.02 -2.12 1.22
N LEU A 221 9.16 -2.07 1.91
CA LEU A 221 9.46 -2.99 3.01
C LEU A 221 8.51 -2.79 4.20
N ILE A 222 8.16 -1.54 4.50
CA ILE A 222 7.17 -1.22 5.53
C ILE A 222 5.81 -1.82 5.18
N LEU A 223 5.35 -1.62 3.95
CA LEU A 223 4.10 -2.24 3.46
C LEU A 223 4.20 -3.77 3.55
N TRP A 224 5.32 -4.35 3.13
CA TRP A 224 5.51 -5.80 3.10
C TRP A 224 5.42 -6.42 4.49
N VAL A 225 6.05 -5.81 5.50
CA VAL A 225 6.08 -6.32 6.88
C VAL A 225 4.69 -6.28 7.52
N PHE A 226 3.94 -5.21 7.31
CA PHE A 226 2.66 -4.98 7.99
C PHE A 226 1.43 -5.46 7.21
N TRP A 227 1.59 -5.87 5.95
CA TRP A 227 0.49 -6.38 5.12
C TRP A 227 -0.34 -7.52 5.74
N PRO A 228 0.24 -8.50 6.46
CA PRO A 228 -0.55 -9.53 7.12
C PRO A 228 -1.55 -8.93 8.11
N SER A 229 -1.19 -7.84 8.80
CA SER A 229 -2.08 -7.12 9.71
C SER A 229 -3.25 -6.47 8.96
N PHE A 230 -2.98 -5.85 7.81
CA PHE A 230 -4.00 -5.27 6.93
C PHE A 230 -5.06 -6.29 6.50
N VAL A 231 -4.62 -7.49 6.07
CA VAL A 231 -5.53 -8.54 5.61
C VAL A 231 -6.28 -9.21 6.77
N ALA A 232 -5.66 -9.29 7.95
CA ALA A 232 -6.19 -10.06 9.07
C ALA A 232 -7.08 -9.25 10.05
N VAL A 233 -7.06 -7.91 10.00
CA VAL A 233 -7.73 -7.09 11.02
C VAL A 233 -9.25 -7.26 11.06
N LEU A 234 -9.91 -7.50 9.92
CA LEU A 234 -11.36 -7.75 9.84
C LEU A 234 -11.73 -9.24 9.90
N CYS A 235 -10.74 -10.13 9.97
CA CYS A 235 -11.00 -11.55 10.09
C CYS A 235 -11.55 -11.88 11.49
N GLN A 236 -12.38 -12.91 11.56
CA GLN A 236 -12.84 -13.43 12.86
C GLN A 236 -11.63 -13.85 13.72
N PRO A 237 -11.53 -13.37 14.97
CA PRO A 237 -10.43 -13.75 15.87
C PRO A 237 -10.31 -15.27 16.04
N GLY A 238 -9.08 -15.76 16.16
CA GLY A 238 -8.77 -17.19 16.22
C GLY A 238 -8.31 -17.75 14.88
N ASP A 239 -8.90 -18.84 14.42
CA ASP A 239 -8.37 -19.61 13.30
C ASP A 239 -8.39 -18.85 11.96
N ALA A 240 -9.44 -18.07 11.68
CA ALA A 240 -9.57 -17.31 10.43
C ALA A 240 -8.49 -16.23 10.34
N GLN A 241 -8.34 -15.44 11.40
CA GLN A 241 -7.27 -14.44 11.50
C GLN A 241 -5.87 -15.06 11.44
N HIS A 242 -5.65 -16.19 12.10
CA HIS A 242 -4.37 -16.91 12.05
C HIS A 242 -4.04 -17.39 10.63
N ARG A 243 -5.01 -17.95 9.92
CA ARG A 243 -4.84 -18.36 8.52
C ARG A 243 -4.59 -17.17 7.60
N ALA A 244 -5.31 -16.06 7.79
CA ALA A 244 -5.11 -14.84 7.02
C ALA A 244 -3.67 -14.34 7.11
N ILE A 245 -3.09 -14.33 8.32
CA ILE A 245 -1.69 -13.94 8.55
C ILE A 245 -0.75 -14.88 7.80
N LEU A 246 -0.87 -16.19 8.01
CA LEU A 246 0.04 -17.18 7.42
C LEU A 246 -0.05 -17.23 5.89
N ASN A 247 -1.26 -17.28 5.34
CA ASN A 247 -1.49 -17.32 3.89
C ASN A 247 -0.97 -16.05 3.22
N THR A 248 -1.16 -14.88 3.85
CA THR A 248 -0.64 -13.61 3.33
C THR A 248 0.88 -13.60 3.29
N LEU A 249 1.54 -14.00 4.39
CA LEU A 249 3.01 -14.08 4.43
C LEU A 249 3.58 -15.05 3.39
N LEU A 250 2.97 -16.22 3.22
CA LEU A 250 3.40 -17.20 2.23
C LEU A 250 3.24 -16.67 0.80
N ALA A 251 2.09 -16.09 0.47
CA ALA A 251 1.85 -15.51 -0.85
C ALA A 251 2.82 -14.37 -1.16
N MET A 252 3.08 -13.49 -0.19
CA MET A 252 4.02 -12.37 -0.34
C MET A 252 5.47 -12.81 -0.42
N SER A 253 5.87 -13.84 0.33
CA SER A 253 7.20 -14.45 0.23
C SER A 253 7.42 -15.03 -1.18
N ALA A 254 6.44 -15.78 -1.69
CA ALA A 254 6.48 -16.31 -3.04
C ALA A 254 6.53 -15.21 -4.11
N SER A 255 5.70 -14.16 -4.01
CA SER A 255 5.73 -13.05 -4.98
C SER A 255 7.05 -12.27 -4.93
N SER A 256 7.66 -12.08 -3.76
CA SER A 256 8.99 -11.45 -3.62
C SER A 256 10.08 -12.23 -4.36
N ILE A 257 10.17 -13.54 -4.13
CA ILE A 257 11.17 -14.39 -4.78
C ILE A 257 10.94 -14.41 -6.30
N THR A 258 9.69 -14.58 -6.72
CA THR A 258 9.35 -14.64 -8.15
C THR A 258 9.61 -13.31 -8.84
N THR A 259 9.36 -12.19 -8.16
CA THR A 259 9.67 -10.85 -8.67
C THR A 259 11.17 -10.67 -8.88
N VAL A 260 12.02 -11.15 -7.98
CA VAL A 260 13.48 -11.10 -8.15
C VAL A 260 13.92 -11.93 -9.36
N VAL A 261 13.38 -13.16 -9.49
CA VAL A 261 13.66 -14.04 -10.63
C VAL A 261 13.22 -13.38 -11.94
N ALA A 262 11.97 -12.92 -12.03
CA ALA A 262 11.44 -12.27 -13.22
C ALA A 262 12.19 -10.98 -13.54
N SER A 263 12.55 -10.17 -12.55
CA SER A 263 13.33 -8.95 -12.75
C SER A 263 14.70 -9.26 -13.37
N SER A 264 15.38 -10.30 -12.89
CA SER A 264 16.66 -10.73 -13.48
C SER A 264 16.50 -11.31 -14.90
N LEU A 265 15.40 -12.00 -15.20
CA LEU A 265 15.15 -12.58 -16.52
C LEU A 265 14.69 -11.55 -17.57
N LEU A 266 13.96 -10.51 -17.14
CA LEU A 266 13.39 -9.49 -18.02
C LEU A 266 14.38 -8.36 -18.33
N GLU A 267 15.31 -8.07 -17.42
CA GLU A 267 16.33 -7.04 -17.60
C GLU A 267 17.51 -7.55 -18.43
N ARG A 268 17.92 -6.79 -19.45
CA ARG A 268 18.93 -7.22 -20.44
C ARG A 268 20.30 -7.56 -19.85
N ASP A 269 20.65 -6.93 -18.72
CA ASP A 269 21.93 -7.13 -18.04
C ASP A 269 21.84 -8.14 -16.88
N GLY A 270 20.68 -8.77 -16.66
CA GLY A 270 20.41 -9.60 -15.48
C GLY A 270 20.30 -8.82 -14.16
N LYS A 271 20.37 -7.48 -14.22
CA LYS A 271 20.29 -6.58 -13.06
C LYS A 271 18.87 -6.52 -12.51
N LEU A 272 18.75 -6.30 -11.20
CA LEU A 272 17.44 -6.15 -10.56
C LEU A 272 16.93 -4.71 -10.74
N SER A 273 15.75 -4.56 -11.34
CA SER A 273 15.01 -3.30 -11.40
C SER A 273 14.35 -3.00 -10.04
N PRO A 274 14.66 -1.84 -9.40
CA PRO A 274 13.99 -1.42 -8.18
C PRO A 274 12.48 -1.31 -8.33
N GLY A 275 11.99 -0.83 -9.49
CA GLY A 275 10.56 -0.69 -9.76
C GLY A 275 9.81 -2.02 -9.77
N HIS A 276 10.45 -3.10 -10.25
CA HIS A 276 9.87 -4.45 -10.13
C HIS A 276 9.77 -4.86 -8.66
N LEU A 277 10.84 -4.69 -7.87
CA LEU A 277 10.83 -5.05 -6.45
C LEU A 277 9.82 -4.23 -5.65
N GLN A 278 9.71 -2.92 -5.90
CA GLN A 278 8.80 -2.01 -5.19
C GLN A 278 7.34 -2.45 -5.29
N ASN A 279 6.93 -3.00 -6.44
CA ASN A 279 5.53 -3.33 -6.70
C ASN A 279 5.25 -4.84 -6.71
N GLY A 280 6.11 -5.62 -7.38
CA GLY A 280 5.93 -7.07 -7.54
C GLY A 280 6.04 -7.85 -6.24
N SER A 281 6.87 -7.40 -5.30
CA SER A 281 6.99 -8.04 -3.98
C SER A 281 5.70 -7.97 -3.16
N LEU A 282 4.87 -6.95 -3.38
CA LEU A 282 3.60 -6.72 -2.69
C LEU A 282 2.42 -7.41 -3.38
N ALA A 283 2.56 -7.80 -4.65
CA ALA A 283 1.46 -8.33 -5.46
C ALA A 283 0.81 -9.58 -4.86
N GLY A 284 1.58 -10.45 -4.19
CA GLY A 284 1.04 -11.64 -3.51
C GLY A 284 0.06 -11.29 -2.39
N GLY A 285 0.31 -10.19 -1.66
CA GLY A 285 -0.56 -9.70 -0.59
C GLY A 285 -1.87 -9.14 -1.14
N VAL A 286 -1.83 -8.46 -2.29
CA VAL A 286 -3.03 -8.01 -3.00
C VAL A 286 -3.84 -9.21 -3.51
N ALA A 287 -3.20 -10.23 -4.09
CA ALA A 287 -3.90 -11.33 -4.75
C ALA A 287 -4.55 -12.33 -3.80
N ILE A 288 -3.92 -12.59 -2.65
CA ILE A 288 -4.42 -13.57 -1.66
C ILE A 288 -5.62 -13.04 -0.86
N GLY A 289 -5.84 -11.73 -0.84
CA GLY A 289 -6.80 -11.05 0.06
C GLY A 289 -8.23 -11.60 0.01
N VAL A 290 -8.72 -12.07 -1.14
CA VAL A 290 -10.07 -12.68 -1.24
C VAL A 290 -10.22 -13.94 -0.39
N VAL A 291 -9.16 -14.74 -0.31
CA VAL A 291 -9.21 -16.12 0.23
C VAL A 291 -8.29 -16.34 1.42
N ALA A 292 -7.69 -15.27 1.96
CA ALA A 292 -6.63 -15.37 2.94
C ALA A 292 -7.08 -16.07 4.23
N ASP A 293 -8.32 -15.85 4.67
CA ASP A 293 -8.91 -16.43 5.88
C ASP A 293 -9.47 -17.86 5.68
N MET A 294 -9.55 -18.32 4.43
CA MET A 294 -10.10 -19.63 4.08
C MET A 294 -9.16 -20.77 4.49
N ALA A 295 -9.74 -21.92 4.78
CA ALA A 295 -9.00 -23.15 5.07
C ALA A 295 -8.41 -23.75 3.78
N MET A 296 -7.32 -23.16 3.30
CA MET A 296 -6.56 -23.63 2.14
C MET A 296 -5.22 -24.24 2.56
N PRO A 297 -4.67 -25.22 1.81
CA PRO A 297 -3.35 -25.75 2.09
C PRO A 297 -2.29 -24.66 1.82
N PRO A 298 -1.20 -24.57 2.61
CA PRO A 298 -0.14 -23.55 2.45
C PRO A 298 0.45 -23.46 1.04
N VAL A 299 0.49 -24.59 0.30
CA VAL A 299 0.96 -24.62 -1.10
C VAL A 299 0.09 -23.78 -2.03
N ALA A 300 -1.22 -23.65 -1.76
CA ALA A 300 -2.11 -22.83 -2.56
C ALA A 300 -1.78 -21.34 -2.39
N ALA A 301 -1.48 -20.89 -1.17
CA ALA A 301 -1.05 -19.52 -0.91
C ALA A 301 0.28 -19.20 -1.63
N LEU A 302 1.26 -20.10 -1.55
CA LEU A 302 2.52 -19.99 -2.32
C LEU A 302 2.26 -19.91 -3.83
N SER A 303 1.37 -20.75 -4.35
CA SER A 303 1.04 -20.81 -5.79
C SER A 303 0.41 -19.52 -6.30
N ILE A 304 -0.44 -18.87 -5.49
CA ILE A 304 -1.02 -17.56 -5.81
C ILE A 304 0.10 -16.51 -5.95
N GLY A 305 1.04 -16.47 -5.00
CA GLY A 305 2.19 -15.56 -5.06
C GLY A 305 3.11 -15.79 -6.26
N LEU A 306 3.38 -17.06 -6.60
CA LEU A 306 4.21 -17.44 -7.77
C LEU A 306 3.58 -16.99 -9.10
N SER A 307 2.27 -17.19 -9.26
CA SER A 307 1.56 -17.04 -10.54
C SER A 307 1.49 -15.58 -11.06
N LEU A 308 1.82 -14.59 -10.23
CA LEU A 308 1.66 -13.17 -10.55
C LEU A 308 2.83 -12.60 -11.37
N SER A 309 4.00 -13.25 -11.36
CA SER A 309 5.19 -12.70 -12.02
C SER A 309 5.43 -13.25 -13.44
N GLU A 310 4.77 -14.33 -13.85
CA GLU A 310 5.05 -15.00 -15.13
C GLU A 310 4.33 -14.38 -16.34
N ARG A 311 3.36 -13.48 -16.15
CA ARG A 311 2.46 -13.05 -17.25
C ARG A 311 2.88 -11.84 -18.09
N HIS A 312 4.10 -11.32 -17.96
CA HIS A 312 4.56 -10.24 -18.83
C HIS A 312 5.89 -10.56 -19.50
N HIS A 313 5.79 -11.08 -20.73
CA HIS A 313 6.77 -10.84 -21.79
C HIS A 313 6.39 -9.55 -22.55
N PRO A 314 6.83 -8.35 -22.13
CA PRO A 314 6.81 -7.22 -23.05
C PRO A 314 7.94 -7.44 -24.05
N GLN A 315 7.59 -7.61 -25.33
CA GLN A 315 8.55 -7.47 -26.42
C GLN A 315 9.13 -6.06 -26.34
N CYS A 316 10.37 -5.95 -25.86
CA CYS A 316 11.07 -4.68 -25.76
C CYS A 316 11.53 -4.27 -27.18
N PRO A 317 11.06 -3.15 -27.75
CA PRO A 317 11.54 -2.71 -29.06
C PRO A 317 13.05 -2.40 -28.98
N PRO A 318 13.82 -2.67 -30.05
CA PRO A 318 15.23 -2.34 -30.09
C PRO A 318 15.41 -0.81 -29.97
N ARG A 319 16.34 -0.37 -29.11
CA ARG A 319 16.79 1.03 -29.13
C ARG A 319 17.48 1.30 -30.47
N PRO A 320 17.29 2.49 -31.07
CA PRO A 320 18.13 2.92 -32.18
C PRO A 320 19.59 2.99 -31.70
N SER A 321 20.49 2.41 -32.48
CA SER A 321 21.93 2.47 -32.30
C SER A 321 22.39 3.94 -32.25
N ALA A 322 23.25 4.28 -31.28
CA ALA A 322 23.93 5.56 -31.26
C ALA A 322 24.72 5.73 -32.57
N PRO A 323 24.73 6.93 -33.19
CA PRO A 323 25.55 7.17 -34.37
C PRO A 323 27.03 7.11 -33.99
N ASP A 324 27.80 6.32 -34.76
CA ASP A 324 29.25 6.25 -34.66
C ASP A 324 29.87 7.63 -34.84
N SER A 325 30.43 8.18 -33.75
CA SER A 325 31.33 9.34 -33.82
C SER A 325 32.72 8.87 -34.25
N SER A 326 32.86 8.48 -35.52
CA SER A 326 34.16 8.21 -36.14
C SER A 326 34.22 8.71 -37.59
N ALA A 327 33.87 9.97 -37.80
CA ALA A 327 34.25 10.68 -39.02
C ALA A 327 34.26 12.19 -38.77
N HIS A 328 35.43 12.73 -38.44
CA HIS A 328 35.95 14.01 -38.96
C HIS A 328 37.32 14.27 -38.33
N SER A 329 38.35 13.80 -39.03
CA SER A 329 39.72 14.29 -38.87
C SER A 329 39.94 15.41 -39.88
N GLY A 330 40.58 16.49 -39.43
CA GLY A 330 41.35 17.39 -40.27
C GLY A 330 40.75 18.77 -40.49
N GLN A 331 41.17 19.75 -39.68
CA GLN A 331 41.86 20.94 -40.19
C GLN A 331 42.48 21.75 -39.05
N HIS A 332 43.75 22.12 -39.28
CA HIS A 332 44.61 23.00 -38.51
C HIS A 332 44.00 24.41 -38.32
N LEU A 333 44.41 25.10 -37.24
CA LEU A 333 45.02 26.45 -37.32
C LEU A 333 45.68 26.85 -35.97
N GLU A 334 46.88 27.41 -36.11
CA GLU A 334 47.84 28.01 -35.16
C GLU A 334 47.23 29.01 -34.15
N GLU A 335 47.61 28.94 -32.86
CA GLU A 335 48.72 29.67 -32.19
C GLU A 335 48.40 31.14 -31.84
N ALA A 336 48.27 31.43 -30.54
CA ALA A 336 48.64 32.71 -29.93
C ALA A 336 48.95 32.51 -28.44
N ALA A 337 50.18 32.84 -28.06
CA ALA A 337 50.78 32.60 -26.77
C ALA A 337 50.58 33.73 -25.73
N SER A 338 50.33 33.32 -24.47
CA SER A 338 50.98 33.75 -23.21
C SER A 338 50.55 35.05 -22.47
N PRO A 339 50.93 35.23 -21.18
CA PRO A 339 50.98 34.27 -20.05
C PRO A 339 50.47 34.86 -18.70
N GLY A 340 50.22 34.02 -17.68
CA GLY A 340 50.02 34.54 -16.31
C GLY A 340 49.66 33.55 -15.19
N HIS A 341 50.69 33.15 -14.43
CA HIS A 341 50.68 32.70 -13.00
C HIS A 341 50.08 31.32 -12.66
N SER A 342 50.52 30.51 -11.69
CA SER A 342 51.77 30.28 -10.93
C SER A 342 51.42 29.19 -9.88
N TYR A 343 52.10 28.02 -9.92
CA TYR A 343 52.28 27.00 -8.83
C TYR A 343 51.04 26.37 -8.14
N ARG A 344 50.97 25.07 -7.77
CA ARG A 344 51.97 24.13 -7.22
C ARG A 344 51.50 22.67 -7.43
N LYS A 345 52.40 21.76 -7.81
CA LYS A 345 52.25 20.30 -7.68
C LYS A 345 52.59 19.87 -6.23
N GLY A 346 51.82 18.94 -5.68
CA GLY A 346 52.08 18.25 -4.42
C GLY A 346 51.93 16.74 -4.60
N THR A 347 52.89 16.01 -4.06
CA THR A 347 53.28 14.61 -4.28
C THR A 347 52.74 13.62 -3.22
N LEU A 348 52.52 12.36 -3.64
CA LEU A 348 52.54 11.04 -2.95
C LEU A 348 51.67 10.84 -1.66
N TYR A 349 51.00 9.71 -1.37
CA TYR A 349 51.38 8.28 -1.37
C TYR A 349 50.14 7.34 -1.35
N PRO A 350 50.30 6.01 -1.60
CA PRO A 350 49.23 4.99 -1.63
C PRO A 350 49.16 4.07 -0.38
N LEU A 351 47.94 3.57 -0.09
CA LEU A 351 47.52 2.28 0.56
C LEU A 351 48.09 1.90 1.96
N PRO A 352 47.33 1.19 2.83
CA PRO A 352 47.24 -0.26 2.71
C PRO A 352 45.88 -0.91 3.06
N ALA A 353 45.68 -2.07 2.43
CA ALA A 353 44.80 -3.15 2.87
C ALA A 353 45.47 -3.97 3.98
N VAL A 354 44.73 -4.37 5.02
CA VAL A 354 45.04 -5.37 6.09
C VAL A 354 43.70 -5.46 6.89
N TRP A 355 43.04 -6.57 7.23
CA TRP A 355 43.42 -7.97 7.34
C TRP A 355 42.20 -8.91 7.26
N ASN A 356 42.53 -10.17 7.05
CA ASN A 356 41.71 -11.35 6.82
C ASN A 356 41.66 -12.24 8.09
N CYS A 357 40.92 -13.36 8.01
CA CYS A 357 41.14 -14.64 8.73
C CYS A 357 40.37 -14.99 10.04
N SER A 358 39.38 -15.88 9.87
CA SER A 358 39.26 -17.25 10.43
C SER A 358 39.65 -17.54 11.90
N SER A 359 38.71 -18.11 12.66
CA SER A 359 38.93 -19.20 13.63
C SER A 359 37.60 -19.93 13.91
N ARG A 360 37.46 -21.16 13.41
CA ARG A 360 37.46 -22.45 14.15
C ARG A 360 36.37 -22.63 15.22
N GLU A 361 35.48 -23.57 14.89
CA GLU A 361 34.80 -24.58 15.72
C GLU A 361 34.95 -24.50 17.24
N THR A 362 33.82 -24.49 17.94
CA THR A 362 33.57 -25.37 19.09
C THR A 362 32.06 -25.62 19.25
N ALA A 363 31.65 -26.87 19.07
CA ALA A 363 30.37 -27.37 19.58
C ALA A 363 30.49 -27.64 21.08
N PRO A 364 29.35 -27.68 21.82
CA PRO A 364 29.14 -28.86 22.65
C PRO A 364 27.70 -29.39 22.67
N ARG A 365 27.62 -30.70 22.49
CA ARG A 365 26.76 -31.72 23.14
C ARG A 365 25.24 -31.53 23.25
N GLN A 366 24.56 -32.43 22.55
CA GLN A 366 23.26 -33.00 22.87
C GLN A 366 23.11 -33.38 24.36
N ARG A 367 21.93 -33.08 24.92
CA ARG A 367 21.30 -33.91 25.96
C ARG A 367 19.92 -34.35 25.47
N SER A 368 19.79 -35.66 25.37
CA SER A 368 18.56 -36.43 25.22
C SER A 368 17.64 -36.26 26.42
N LEU A 369 16.36 -35.99 26.18
CA LEU A 369 15.27 -36.42 27.05
C LEU A 369 14.17 -37.03 26.17
N GLN A 370 14.03 -38.35 26.31
CA GLN A 370 12.96 -39.19 25.79
C GLN A 370 11.81 -39.26 26.81
N GLY A 371 10.58 -39.37 26.30
CA GLY A 371 9.34 -39.71 27.04
C GLY A 371 8.14 -39.04 26.35
N SER A 372 7.50 -39.69 25.35
CA SER A 372 6.30 -40.54 25.49
C SER A 372 5.10 -39.73 26.02
N ASP A 373 4.01 -39.45 25.27
CA ASP A 373 3.08 -40.40 24.67
C ASP A 373 2.19 -39.80 23.54
N ASN A 374 2.01 -40.62 22.49
CA ASN A 374 0.85 -40.86 21.60
C ASN A 374 -0.06 -39.72 21.05
N PRO A 375 -0.22 -39.60 19.71
CA PRO A 375 -1.30 -38.84 19.07
C PRO A 375 -2.43 -39.77 18.58
N SER A 376 -3.64 -39.62 19.12
CA SER A 376 -4.84 -40.27 18.58
C SER A 376 -5.58 -39.31 17.64
N TRP A 377 -5.33 -39.46 16.34
CA TRP A 377 -6.16 -38.90 15.27
C TRP A 377 -7.39 -39.79 15.07
N ALA A 378 -8.54 -39.38 15.60
CA ALA A 378 -9.82 -39.99 15.28
C ALA A 378 -10.49 -39.22 14.13
N ILE A 379 -10.64 -39.92 13.00
CA ILE A 379 -11.37 -39.50 11.81
C ILE A 379 -12.87 -39.59 12.12
N HIS A 380 -13.59 -38.46 12.07
CA HIS A 380 -15.05 -38.46 12.01
C HIS A 380 -15.54 -38.21 10.56
N PRO A 381 -16.54 -38.96 10.07
CA PRO A 381 -17.03 -38.84 8.70
C PRO A 381 -17.91 -37.59 8.48
N PRO A 382 -18.07 -37.12 7.23
CA PRO A 382 -18.68 -35.83 6.93
C PRO A 382 -20.21 -35.94 6.94
N GLY A 383 -20.87 -35.12 7.77
CA GLY A 383 -22.32 -35.01 7.71
C GLY A 383 -22.99 -34.47 8.96
N GLN A 384 -22.62 -33.26 9.40
CA GLN A 384 -23.43 -32.44 10.32
C GLN A 384 -22.73 -31.08 10.56
N PHE A 385 -22.65 -30.23 9.53
CA PHE A 385 -22.21 -28.82 9.69
C PHE A 385 -23.00 -27.85 8.80
N ALA A 386 -24.24 -28.22 8.45
CA ALA A 386 -25.18 -27.37 7.77
C ALA A 386 -26.39 -27.14 8.69
N LYS A 387 -26.21 -26.37 9.78
CA LYS A 387 -27.31 -25.75 10.54
C LYS A 387 -26.94 -24.73 11.63
N GLU A 388 -25.67 -24.44 11.91
CA GLU A 388 -25.30 -23.50 12.99
C GLU A 388 -24.70 -22.16 12.54
N SER A 389 -24.46 -21.95 11.24
CA SER A 389 -23.95 -20.68 10.70
C SER A 389 -25.03 -19.63 10.35
N ALA A 390 -26.28 -19.85 10.73
CA ALA A 390 -27.41 -18.97 10.40
C ALA A 390 -27.92 -18.09 11.55
N SER A 391 -27.26 -18.09 12.71
CA SER A 391 -27.84 -17.52 13.95
C SER A 391 -27.23 -16.21 14.45
N CYS A 392 -26.35 -15.53 13.69
CA CYS A 392 -25.69 -14.30 14.18
C CYS A 392 -26.00 -13.02 13.39
N PHE A 393 -27.01 -13.03 12.52
CA PHE A 393 -27.52 -11.83 11.86
C PHE A 393 -29.05 -11.82 11.91
N LEU A 394 -29.63 -11.27 12.99
CA LEU A 394 -30.97 -10.65 13.06
C LEU A 394 -31.25 -10.19 14.50
N PRO A 395 -31.82 -8.99 14.67
CA PRO A 395 -32.97 -8.90 15.55
C PRO A 395 -34.19 -8.26 14.88
N LEU A 396 -35.26 -9.05 14.88
CA LEU A 396 -36.62 -8.69 15.29
C LEU A 396 -37.36 -7.59 14.52
N ALA A 397 -38.10 -8.01 13.50
CA ALA A 397 -39.44 -7.51 13.23
C ALA A 397 -40.45 -8.58 13.65
N GLN A 398 -41.12 -8.39 14.81
CA GLN A 398 -42.46 -8.90 15.14
C GLN A 398 -42.88 -8.52 16.57
N LYS A 399 -43.38 -7.30 16.77
CA LYS A 399 -44.69 -6.94 17.34
C LYS A 399 -44.79 -5.45 17.61
#